data_AF-A0A9D7SM43-F1
#
_entry.id   AF-A0A9D7SM43-F1
#
_cell.length_a   1.000
_cell.length_b   1.000
_cell.length_c   1.000
_cell.angle_alpha   90.00
_cell.angle_beta   90.00
_cell.angle_gamma   90.00
#
_symmetry.space_group_name_H-M   'P 1'
#
loop_
_entity.id
_entity.type
_entity.pdbx_description
1 polymer ?
#
loop_
_entity_poly.entity_id
_entity_poly.type
_entity_poly.pdbx_seq_one_letter_code
_entity_poly.pdbx_strand_id
1 'polypeptide(L)'
;MGQTESARYRQRTRQNVIDSDGTLILNMGELSDGSLTTLQFAERFDKPYLVIQLEEGSDDVRRTREWLGVNRITTLNVAGPRESKRPGIYQATLAFLDSLA
;
A
#
# COMPACT_ATOMS: atom_id res chain seq x y z
N MET A 1 -11.05 -28.82 -0.67
CA MET A 1 -11.75 -27.63 -1.22
C MET A 1 -11.06 -26.40 -0.63
N GLY A 2 -10.14 -25.74 -1.36
CA GLY A 2 -9.28 -24.71 -0.77
C GLY A 2 -8.68 -23.70 -1.75
N GLN A 3 -9.23 -23.59 -2.97
CA GLN A 3 -8.65 -22.75 -4.03
C GLN A 3 -9.32 -21.38 -4.21
N THR A 4 -10.24 -20.98 -3.33
CA THR A 4 -11.25 -19.97 -3.68
C THR A 4 -11.02 -18.58 -3.08
N GLU A 5 -10.43 -18.45 -1.88
CA GLU A 5 -10.24 -17.14 -1.24
C GLU A 5 -8.95 -16.45 -1.66
N SER A 6 -7.82 -17.16 -1.69
CA SER A 6 -6.53 -16.59 -2.09
C SER A 6 -6.51 -16.17 -3.57
N ALA A 7 -7.19 -16.91 -4.44
CA ALA A 7 -7.30 -16.58 -5.86
C ALA A 7 -8.15 -15.32 -6.09
N ARG A 8 -9.32 -15.22 -5.43
CA ARG A 8 -10.18 -14.02 -5.48
C ARG A 8 -9.51 -12.81 -4.84
N TYR A 9 -8.79 -13.01 -3.73
CA TYR A 9 -8.02 -11.96 -3.07
C TYR A 9 -6.94 -11.42 -4.01
N ARG A 10 -6.13 -12.29 -4.63
CA ARG A 10 -5.13 -11.89 -5.63
C ARG A 10 -5.74 -11.16 -6.82
N GLN A 11 -6.90 -11.59 -7.29
CA GLN A 11 -7.58 -10.95 -8.42
C GLN A 11 -8.03 -9.52 -8.06
N ARG A 12 -8.60 -9.32 -6.87
CA ARG A 12 -9.00 -7.99 -6.40
C ARG A 12 -7.79 -7.09 -6.14
N THR A 13 -6.75 -7.59 -5.48
CA THR A 13 -5.50 -6.83 -5.26
C THR A 13 -4.89 -6.38 -6.58
N ARG A 14 -4.81 -7.29 -7.56
CA ARG A 14 -4.34 -6.96 -8.91
C ARG A 14 -5.19 -5.88 -9.57
N GLN A 15 -6.52 -6.02 -9.50
CA GLN A 15 -7.43 -5.09 -10.16
C GLN A 15 -7.33 -3.68 -9.55
N ASN A 16 -7.28 -3.57 -8.22
CA ASN A 16 -7.07 -2.29 -7.54
C ASN A 16 -5.76 -1.58 -7.93
N VAL A 17 -4.69 -2.35 -8.14
CA VAL A 17 -3.40 -1.80 -8.60
C VAL A 17 -3.51 -1.28 -10.04
N ILE A 18 -4.20 -1.99 -10.91
CA ILE A 18 -4.36 -1.60 -12.32
C ILE A 18 -5.24 -0.34 -12.45
N ASP A 19 -6.34 -0.29 -11.69
CA ASP A 19 -7.36 0.75 -11.79
C ASP A 19 -6.99 2.05 -11.06
N SER A 20 -5.94 2.06 -10.25
CA SER A 20 -5.42 3.26 -9.57
C SER A 20 -4.30 3.91 -10.36
N ASP A 21 -4.02 5.20 -10.13
CA ASP A 21 -2.89 5.91 -10.75
C ASP A 21 -1.56 5.54 -10.07
N GLY A 22 -1.61 5.15 -8.79
CA GLY A 22 -0.48 4.64 -8.05
C GLY A 22 -0.89 3.95 -6.76
N THR A 23 0.05 3.21 -6.17
CA THR A 23 -0.17 2.45 -4.94
C THR A 23 0.75 2.88 -3.80
N LEU A 24 0.16 3.37 -2.71
CA LEU A 24 0.84 3.62 -1.44
C LEU A 24 0.77 2.36 -0.57
N ILE A 25 1.91 1.82 -0.17
CA ILE A 25 2.02 0.64 0.69
C ILE A 25 2.52 1.11 2.06
N LEU A 26 1.64 1.05 3.05
CA LEU A 26 1.95 1.39 4.44
C LEU A 26 2.27 0.11 5.19
N ASN A 27 3.46 0.05 5.79
CA ASN A 27 3.98 -1.17 6.39
C ASN A 27 4.60 -0.92 7.76
N MET A 28 4.66 -2.00 8.54
CA MET A 28 5.39 -2.10 9.80
C MET A 28 6.19 -3.40 9.80
N GLY A 29 7.44 -3.33 10.24
CA GLY A 29 8.41 -4.40 10.22
C GLY A 29 8.72 -4.89 8.80
N GLU A 30 9.01 -6.18 8.65
CA GLU A 30 9.30 -6.77 7.35
C GLU A 30 8.07 -6.74 6.42
N LEU A 31 8.30 -6.38 5.15
CA LEU A 31 7.28 -6.42 4.11
C LEU A 31 6.96 -7.87 3.75
N SER A 32 5.74 -8.33 4.05
CA SER A 32 5.37 -9.75 3.88
C SER A 32 4.00 -9.95 3.23
N ASP A 33 3.82 -11.15 2.68
CA ASP A 33 2.56 -11.67 2.14
C ASP A 33 1.81 -10.73 1.17
N GLY A 34 0.73 -10.11 1.66
CA GLY A 34 -0.19 -9.29 0.87
C GLY A 34 0.41 -7.97 0.42
N SER A 35 1.28 -7.37 1.24
CA SER A 35 2.01 -6.14 0.87
C SER A 35 3.02 -6.43 -0.24
N LEU A 36 3.74 -7.56 -0.14
CA LEU A 36 4.67 -8.02 -1.18
C LEU A 36 3.94 -8.35 -2.49
N THR A 37 2.78 -9.01 -2.41
CA THR A 37 1.95 -9.31 -3.59
C THR A 37 1.50 -8.03 -4.28
N THR A 38 1.12 -7.00 -3.52
CA THR A 38 0.72 -5.70 -4.07
C THR A 38 1.90 -5.02 -4.76
N LEU A 39 3.07 -5.01 -4.12
CA LEU A 39 4.31 -4.47 -4.70
C LEU A 39 4.64 -5.15 -6.03
N GLN A 40 4.64 -6.48 -6.06
CA GLN A 40 4.91 -7.27 -7.26
C GLN A 40 3.93 -6.96 -8.40
N PHE A 41 2.65 -6.68 -8.09
CA PHE A 41 1.71 -6.26 -9.12
C PHE A 41 2.01 -4.84 -9.62
N ALA A 42 2.35 -3.90 -8.73
CA ALA A 42 2.70 -2.54 -9.14
C ALA A 42 3.92 -2.55 -10.07
N GLU A 43 4.96 -3.30 -9.72
CA GLU A 43 6.15 -3.51 -10.57
C GLU A 43 5.77 -4.16 -11.90
N ARG A 44 4.98 -5.25 -11.87
CA ARG A 44 4.61 -5.99 -13.08
C ARG A 44 3.79 -5.17 -14.08
N PHE A 45 2.97 -4.25 -13.61
CA PHE A 45 2.11 -3.41 -14.46
C PHE A 45 2.67 -2.01 -14.69
N ASP A 46 3.93 -1.75 -14.30
CA ASP A 46 4.59 -0.46 -14.42
C ASP A 46 3.78 0.69 -13.78
N LYS A 47 3.14 0.40 -12.64
CA LYS A 47 2.34 1.36 -11.89
C LYS A 47 3.22 2.02 -10.82
N PRO A 48 3.21 3.36 -10.69
CA PRO A 48 3.91 4.04 -9.61
C PRO A 48 3.53 3.47 -8.25
N TYR A 49 4.52 3.24 -7.40
CA TYR A 49 4.30 2.83 -6.02
C TYR A 49 5.23 3.55 -5.06
N LEU A 50 4.81 3.62 -3.80
CA LEU A 50 5.63 4.12 -2.70
C LEU A 50 5.42 3.23 -1.49
N VAL A 51 6.51 2.76 -0.89
CA VAL A 51 6.48 1.99 0.37
C VAL A 51 6.94 2.90 1.49
N ILE A 52 6.12 3.00 2.54
CA ILE A 52 6.42 3.74 3.77
C ILE A 52 6.48 2.75 4.94
N GLN A 53 7.57 2.81 5.69
CA GLN A 53 7.74 2.09 6.95
C GLN A 53 7.31 3.02 8.09
N LEU A 54 6.14 2.79 8.65
CA LEU A 54 5.50 3.68 9.62
C LEU A 54 6.25 3.77 10.96
N GLU A 55 7.19 2.86 11.23
CA GLU A 55 7.98 2.84 12.47
C GLU A 55 9.27 3.66 12.37
N GLU A 56 9.73 4.00 11.17
CA GLU A 56 11.06 4.60 10.98
C GLU A 56 11.04 6.15 11.08
N GLY A 57 9.94 6.81 10.71
CA GLY A 57 9.83 8.27 10.71
C GLY A 57 10.88 8.93 9.80
N SER A 58 11.08 10.24 9.72
CA SER A 58 10.30 11.43 10.07
C SER A 58 10.42 12.37 8.85
N ASP A 59 9.77 12.00 7.74
CA ASP A 59 9.69 12.80 6.50
C ASP A 59 8.72 12.18 5.49
N ASP A 60 8.15 11.02 5.82
CA ASP A 60 7.29 10.22 4.94
C ASP A 60 6.04 10.97 4.47
N VAL A 61 5.53 11.92 5.26
CA VAL A 61 4.42 12.80 4.86
C VAL A 61 4.83 13.65 3.66
N ARG A 62 5.97 14.33 3.76
CA ARG A 62 6.51 15.18 2.69
C ARG A 62 6.83 14.35 1.46
N ARG A 63 7.55 13.23 1.66
CA ARG A 63 7.90 12.29 0.59
C ARG A 63 6.65 11.75 -0.13
N THR A 64 5.60 11.43 0.62
CA THR A 64 4.34 10.95 0.04
C THR A 64 3.64 12.04 -0.76
N ARG A 65 3.56 13.27 -0.23
CA ARG A 65 3.00 14.43 -0.96
C ARG A 65 3.75 14.73 -2.26
N GLU A 66 5.08 14.71 -2.20
CA GLU A 66 5.93 14.89 -3.40
C GLU A 66 5.70 13.79 -4.42
N TRP A 67 5.68 12.52 -3.98
CA TRP A 67 5.42 11.39 -4.85
C TRP A 67 4.03 11.44 -5.50
N LEU A 68 2.98 11.82 -4.75
CA LEU A 68 1.63 12.02 -5.28
C LEU A 68 1.62 13.08 -6.38
N GLY A 69 2.32 14.20 -6.16
CA GLY A 69 2.41 15.31 -7.13
C GLY A 69 3.18 14.96 -8.39
N VAL A 70 4.40 14.40 -8.24
CA VAL A 70 5.27 14.02 -9.36
C VAL A 70 4.61 13.00 -10.28
N ASN A 71 3.90 12.03 -9.71
CA ASN A 71 3.22 10.97 -10.47
C ASN A 71 1.80 11.36 -10.90
N ARG A 72 1.31 12.56 -10.56
CA ARG A 72 -0.04 13.06 -10.87
C ARG A 72 -1.14 12.09 -10.43
N ILE A 73 -1.01 11.55 -9.22
CA ILE A 73 -1.93 10.55 -8.70
C ILE A 73 -3.25 11.22 -8.32
N THR A 74 -4.33 10.83 -8.99
CA THR A 74 -5.71 11.28 -8.68
C THR A 74 -6.52 10.18 -8.00
N THR A 75 -6.27 8.93 -8.37
CA THR A 75 -6.85 7.73 -7.76
C THR A 75 -5.75 6.95 -7.07
N LEU A 76 -5.71 6.98 -5.73
CA LEU A 76 -4.70 6.29 -4.93
C LEU A 76 -5.23 4.96 -4.41
N ASN A 77 -4.51 3.87 -4.67
CA ASN A 77 -4.70 2.61 -3.95
C ASN A 77 -3.84 2.60 -2.68
N VAL A 78 -4.41 2.23 -1.54
CA VAL A 78 -3.69 2.09 -0.27
C VAL A 78 -3.68 0.63 0.15
N ALA A 79 -2.50 0.08 0.40
CA ALA A 79 -2.31 -1.30 0.81
C ALA A 79 -1.43 -1.40 2.06
N GLY A 80 -1.53 -2.53 2.75
CA GLY A 80 -0.74 -2.81 3.94
C GLY A 80 -1.07 -4.18 4.53
N PRO A 81 -0.31 -4.62 5.55
CA PRO A 81 -0.59 -5.87 6.24
C PRO A 81 -1.90 -5.77 7.01
N ARG A 82 -2.50 -6.93 7.32
CA ARG A 82 -3.70 -7.00 8.16
C ARG A 82 -3.33 -6.69 9.61
N GLU A 83 -4.23 -6.03 10.33
CA GLU A 83 -4.11 -5.77 11.79
C GLU A 83 -3.79 -7.05 12.59
N SER A 84 -4.40 -8.18 12.22
CA SER A 84 -4.13 -9.46 12.88
C SER A 84 -2.70 -9.99 12.70
N LYS A 85 -1.96 -9.49 11.71
CA LYS A 85 -0.54 -9.82 11.46
C LYS A 85 0.41 -8.74 12.00
N ARG A 86 -0.03 -7.49 11.99
CA ARG A 86 0.72 -6.33 12.48
C ARG A 86 -0.19 -5.48 13.38
N PRO A 87 -0.33 -5.84 14.67
CA PRO A 87 -1.13 -5.05 15.60
C PRO A 87 -0.65 -3.60 15.66
N GLY A 88 -1.57 -2.64 15.61
CA GLY A 88 -1.30 -1.20 15.57
C GLY A 88 -1.23 -0.59 14.17
N ILE A 89 -1.17 -1.39 13.10
CA ILE A 89 -1.04 -0.88 11.72
C ILE A 89 -2.25 -0.03 11.33
N TYR A 90 -3.46 -0.39 11.78
CA TYR A 90 -4.67 0.36 11.45
C TYR A 90 -4.60 1.78 12.00
N GLN A 91 -4.29 1.93 13.29
CA GLN A 91 -4.23 3.24 13.95
C GLN A 91 -3.11 4.10 13.37
N ALA A 92 -1.93 3.52 13.11
CA ALA A 92 -0.83 4.26 12.50
C ALA A 92 -1.12 4.65 11.05
N THR A 93 -1.79 3.80 10.28
CA THR A 93 -2.25 4.12 8.93
C THR A 93 -3.19 5.32 8.95
N LEU A 94 -4.19 5.32 9.84
CA LEU A 94 -5.10 6.46 9.98
C LEU A 94 -4.37 7.74 10.36
N ALA A 95 -3.52 7.70 11.39
CA ALA A 95 -2.75 8.86 11.81
C ALA A 95 -1.85 9.41 10.68
N PHE A 96 -1.26 8.52 9.90
CA PHE A 96 -0.45 8.90 8.74
C PHE A 96 -1.30 9.57 7.65
N LEU A 97 -2.45 8.98 7.29
CA LEU A 97 -3.34 9.55 6.28
C LEU A 97 -3.93 10.90 6.72
N ASP A 98 -4.30 11.05 7.99
CA ASP A 98 -4.77 12.32 8.53
C ASP A 98 -3.70 13.42 8.43
N SER A 99 -2.42 13.05 8.56
CA SER A 99 -1.32 14.01 8.39
C SER A 99 -1.05 14.42 6.92
N LEU A 100 -1.64 13.71 5.95
CA LEU A 100 -1.55 14.05 4.52
C LEU A 100 -2.59 15.08 4.09
N ALA A 101 -3.71 15.21 4.82
CA ALA A 101 -4.76 16.21 4.58
C ALA A 101 -4.24 17.66 4.75
#